data_AF-A0A7S0I6M4-F1
#
_entry.id   AF-A0A7S0I6M4-F1
#
_cell.length_a   1.000
_cell.length_b   1.000
_cell.length_c   1.000
_cell.angle_alpha   90.00
_cell.angle_beta   90.00
_cell.angle_gamma   90.00
#
_symmetry.space_group_name_H-M   'P 1'
#
loop_
_entity.id
_entity.type
_entity.pdbx_description
1 polymer ?
#
loop_
_entity_poly.entity_id
_entity_poly.type
_entity_poly.pdbx_seq_one_letter_code
_entity_poly.pdbx_strand_id
1 'polypeptide(L)'
;GEWLHWLVYDIPGNDTASGSTLAEYTPPRPKPCPSIGAAAKLCLKEHRLTFILWEQPHGPLALHEEDVMITAEQAAPRRRYKARDFAARHRLGLQLAMNFLETWDEAAGFAAPWWHVNDEESLRLVGHLIPHTIRPPQSSSAQGTAKEEL
;
A
#
# COMPACT_ATOMS: atom_id res chain seq x y z
N GLY A 1 -2.10 14.85 1.14
CA GLY A 1 -2.67 14.62 2.47
C GLY A 1 -3.00 13.15 2.57
N GLU A 2 -2.84 12.55 3.75
CA GLU A 2 -3.00 11.11 3.93
C GLU A 2 -4.49 10.73 4.00
N TRP A 3 -4.77 9.46 3.73
CA TRP A 3 -6.06 8.83 3.96
C TRP A 3 -5.90 7.76 5.04
N LEU A 4 -6.70 7.81 6.09
CA LEU A 4 -6.65 6.83 7.17
C LEU A 4 -7.34 5.52 6.73
N HIS A 5 -6.54 4.52 6.39
CA HIS A 5 -7.05 3.20 6.01
C HIS A 5 -7.45 2.36 7.21
N TRP A 6 -6.62 2.34 8.26
CA TRP A 6 -6.78 1.48 9.44
C TRP A 6 -5.98 2.06 10.61
N LEU A 7 -6.50 1.95 11.83
CA LEU A 7 -5.79 2.31 13.06
C LEU A 7 -6.18 1.34 14.17
N VAL A 8 -5.16 0.68 14.74
CA VAL A 8 -5.28 -0.20 15.90
C VAL A 8 -4.27 0.26 16.94
N TYR A 9 -4.67 0.25 18.21
CA TYR A 9 -3.85 0.62 19.36
C TYR A 9 -3.95 -0.47 20.45
N ASP A 10 -3.10 -0.38 21.46
CA ASP A 10 -3.03 -1.35 22.56
C ASP A 10 -2.78 -2.78 22.08
N ILE A 11 -1.96 -2.95 21.05
CA ILE A 11 -1.59 -4.26 20.51
C ILE A 11 -0.64 -4.97 21.48
N PRO A 12 -1.02 -6.14 22.05
CA PRO A 12 -0.12 -6.91 22.89
C PRO A 12 0.92 -7.64 22.02
N GLY A 13 2.16 -7.14 22.03
CA GLY A 13 3.25 -7.74 21.26
C GLY A 13 3.02 -7.64 19.76
N ASN A 14 2.81 -8.78 19.09
CA ASN A 14 2.56 -8.87 17.64
C ASN A 14 1.13 -9.30 17.29
N ASP A 15 0.26 -9.53 18.29
CA ASP A 15 -1.12 -9.96 18.05
C ASP A 15 -2.03 -8.76 17.79
N THR A 16 -2.06 -8.33 16.52
CA THR A 16 -2.85 -7.17 16.10
C THR A 16 -4.36 -7.40 16.30
N ALA A 17 -4.84 -8.65 16.33
CA ALA A 17 -6.25 -8.96 16.51
C ALA A 17 -6.74 -8.73 17.94
N SER A 18 -5.83 -8.79 18.92
CA SER A 18 -6.11 -8.50 20.32
C SER A 18 -6.04 -7.01 20.66
N GLY A 19 -5.64 -6.15 19.72
CA GLY A 19 -5.63 -4.69 19.90
C GLY A 19 -7.03 -4.08 19.78
N SER A 20 -7.15 -2.83 20.23
CA SER A 20 -8.36 -2.04 20.08
C SER A 20 -8.34 -1.28 18.75
N THR A 21 -9.43 -1.38 17.98
CA THR A 21 -9.54 -0.65 16.70
C THR A 21 -10.09 0.76 16.97
N LEU A 22 -9.43 1.79 16.43
CA LEU A 22 -9.92 3.18 16.42
C LEU A 22 -10.46 3.59 15.04
N ALA A 23 -9.92 3.01 13.98
CA ALA A 23 -10.47 3.20 12.64
C ALA A 23 -10.50 1.84 11.95
N GLU A 24 -11.70 1.36 11.59
CA GLU A 24 -11.87 0.11 10.86
C GLU A 24 -11.11 0.13 9.53
N TYR A 25 -10.66 -1.05 9.11
CA TYR A 25 -9.95 -1.19 7.85
C TYR A 25 -10.85 -0.81 6.67
N THR A 26 -10.32 0.04 5.78
CA THR A 26 -10.93 0.34 4.48
C THR A 26 -9.95 0.01 3.37
N PRO A 27 -10.37 -0.80 2.38
CA PRO A 27 -9.47 -1.14 1.28
C PRO A 27 -9.08 0.10 0.49
N PRO A 28 -7.84 0.15 -0.03
CA PRO A 28 -7.41 1.23 -0.91
C PRO A 28 -8.34 1.32 -2.12
N ARG A 29 -8.79 2.53 -2.42
CA ARG A 29 -9.55 2.87 -3.63
C ARG A 29 -8.88 4.05 -4.32
N PRO A 30 -7.75 3.82 -5.01
CA PRO A 30 -7.10 4.85 -5.81
C PRO A 30 -8.11 5.45 -6.78
N LYS A 31 -8.10 6.77 -6.93
CA LYS A 31 -9.05 7.42 -7.83
C LYS A 31 -8.50 7.39 -9.25
N PRO A 32 -9.38 7.23 -10.25
CA PRO A 32 -8.95 7.32 -11.63
C PRO A 32 -8.41 8.69 -11.96
N CYS A 33 -7.28 8.66 -12.67
CA CYS A 33 -6.71 9.86 -13.22
C CYS A 33 -7.58 10.39 -14.37
N PRO A 34 -7.81 11.71 -14.45
CA PRO A 34 -8.43 12.31 -15.62
C PRO A 34 -7.63 11.93 -16.88
N SER A 35 -8.33 11.64 -17.97
CA SER A 35 -7.69 11.28 -19.25
C SER A 35 -7.20 12.49 -20.04
N ILE A 36 -7.66 13.69 -19.71
CA ILE A 36 -7.34 14.94 -20.42
C ILE A 36 -7.15 16.12 -19.46
N GLY A 37 -6.43 17.14 -19.92
CA GLY A 37 -6.25 18.40 -19.23
C GLY A 37 -5.03 18.44 -18.31
N ALA A 38 -4.76 19.59 -17.70
CA ALA A 38 -3.61 19.78 -16.82
C ALA A 38 -3.63 18.85 -15.59
N ALA A 39 -4.82 18.48 -15.11
CA ALA A 39 -4.99 17.54 -14.00
C ALA A 39 -4.55 16.11 -14.35
N ALA A 40 -4.64 15.70 -15.63
CA ALA A 40 -4.15 14.40 -16.08
C ALA A 40 -2.63 14.27 -15.93
N LYS A 41 -1.88 15.35 -16.20
CA LYS A 41 -0.40 15.37 -16.13
C LYS A 41 0.14 15.34 -14.69
N LEU A 42 -0.66 15.78 -13.73
CA LEU A 42 -0.29 15.85 -12.31
C LEU A 42 -0.86 14.69 -11.49
N CYS A 43 -1.71 13.86 -12.11
CA CYS A 43 -2.31 12.73 -11.43
C CYS A 43 -1.37 11.54 -11.43
N LEU A 44 -1.01 11.07 -10.24
CA LEU A 44 -0.32 9.80 -10.06
C LEU A 44 -1.38 8.70 -9.98
N LYS A 45 -1.32 7.74 -10.89
CA LYS A 45 -2.16 6.54 -10.87
C LYS A 45 -1.84 5.63 -9.67
N GLU A 46 -0.63 5.80 -9.14
CA GLU A 46 -0.06 5.06 -8.03
C GLU A 46 -0.38 5.72 -6.70
N HIS A 47 -0.78 4.90 -5.74
CA HIS A 47 -0.96 5.27 -4.35
C HIS A 47 -0.08 4.38 -3.47
N ARG A 48 0.72 5.00 -2.59
CA ARG A 48 1.50 4.29 -1.58
C ARG A 48 0.65 4.11 -0.32
N LEU A 49 0.38 2.87 0.05
CA LEU A 49 -0.21 2.51 1.33
C LEU A 49 0.92 2.21 2.31
N THR A 50 1.05 3.04 3.35
CA THR A 50 2.12 2.93 4.34
C THR A 50 1.58 2.37 5.64
N PHE A 51 2.23 1.32 6.15
CA PHE A 51 2.01 0.79 7.49
C PHE A 51 3.12 1.32 8.38
N ILE A 52 2.74 1.96 9.49
CA ILE A 52 3.66 2.54 10.45
C ILE A 52 3.33 1.95 11.81
N LEU A 53 4.37 1.51 12.52
CA LEU A 53 4.26 0.94 13.85
C LEU A 53 4.96 1.86 14.84
N TRP A 54 4.29 2.18 15.94
CA TRP A 54 4.84 2.93 17.06
C TRP A 54 4.80 2.09 18.33
N GLU A 55 5.77 2.30 19.21
CA GLU A 55 5.74 1.77 20.57
C GLU A 55 4.89 2.68 21.47
N GLN A 56 4.21 2.09 22.46
CA GLN A 56 3.44 2.82 23.47
C GLN A 56 4.23 2.85 24.79
N PRO A 57 5.08 3.86 25.02
CA PRO A 57 6.05 3.85 26.13
C PRO A 57 5.42 4.03 27.51
N HIS A 58 4.15 4.46 27.57
CA HIS A 58 3.46 4.80 28.82
C HIS A 58 2.34 3.81 29.18
N GLY A 59 2.32 2.63 28.54
CA GLY A 59 1.26 1.63 28.72
C GLY A 59 0.08 1.84 27.77
N PRO A 60 -1.15 1.42 28.18
CA PRO A 60 -2.35 1.57 27.36
C PRO A 60 -2.58 3.01 26.92
N LEU A 61 -3.08 3.19 25.69
CA LEU A 61 -3.25 4.48 25.06
C LEU A 61 -4.43 5.22 25.69
N ALA A 62 -4.18 6.40 26.26
CA ALA A 62 -5.24 7.31 26.65
C ALA A 62 -5.75 8.07 25.42
N LEU A 63 -6.97 7.75 24.97
CA LEU A 63 -7.64 8.46 23.88
C LEU A 63 -8.11 9.85 24.33
N HIS A 64 -8.02 10.83 23.43
CA HIS A 64 -8.60 12.16 23.62
C HIS A 64 -10.04 12.22 23.09
N GLU A 65 -10.75 13.33 23.38
CA GLU A 65 -12.15 13.50 22.94
C GLU A 65 -12.31 13.44 21.42
N GLU A 66 -11.30 13.90 20.68
CA GLU A 66 -11.28 13.86 19.21
C GLU A 66 -10.95 12.47 18.63
N ASP A 67 -10.45 11.54 19.43
CA ASP A 67 -10.09 10.18 19.01
C ASP A 67 -11.34 9.29 19.06
N VAL A 68 -12.27 9.59 18.16
CA VAL A 68 -13.53 8.87 18.01
C VAL A 68 -13.36 7.68 17.08
N MET A 69 -14.01 6.57 17.41
CA MET A 69 -14.08 5.39 16.54
C MET A 69 -14.62 5.74 15.15
N ILE A 70 -13.88 5.34 14.10
CA ILE A 70 -14.23 5.57 12.69
C ILE A 70 -14.62 4.24 12.05
N THR A 71 -15.88 4.11 11.60
CA THR A 71 -16.35 2.91 10.89
C THR A 71 -15.86 2.90 9.43
N ALA A 72 -15.91 1.74 8.78
CA ALA A 72 -15.44 1.57 7.40
C ALA A 72 -16.18 2.47 6.38
N GLU A 73 -17.42 2.84 6.67
CA GLU A 73 -18.27 3.64 5.78
C GLU A 73 -17.97 5.15 5.86
N GLN A 74 -17.34 5.60 6.95
CA GLN A 74 -17.10 7.00 7.23
C GLN A 74 -15.89 7.55 6.46
N ALA A 75 -16.16 8.15 5.31
CA ALA A 75 -15.11 8.73 4.46
C ALA A 75 -14.56 10.09 4.96
N ALA A 76 -15.41 10.93 5.55
CA ALA A 76 -15.04 12.29 5.94
C ALA A 76 -13.87 12.38 6.95
N PRO A 77 -13.89 11.68 8.10
CA PRO A 77 -12.82 11.77 9.11
C PRO A 77 -11.51 11.13 8.66
N ARG A 78 -11.54 10.27 7.62
CA ARG A 78 -10.34 9.62 7.07
C ARG A 78 -9.51 10.54 6.19
N ARG A 79 -10.10 11.63 5.67
CA ARG A 79 -9.44 12.55 4.73
C ARG A 79 -8.50 13.48 5.45
N ARG A 80 -7.36 13.78 4.80
CA ARG A 80 -6.36 14.74 5.30
C ARG A 80 -5.86 14.36 6.69
N TYR A 81 -5.87 13.06 6.98
CA TYR A 81 -5.29 12.54 8.21
C TYR A 81 -3.78 12.85 8.23
N LYS A 82 -3.22 12.87 9.43
CA LYS A 82 -1.80 13.10 9.66
C LYS A 82 -1.34 12.18 10.79
N ALA A 83 -0.74 11.05 10.42
CA ALA A 83 -0.32 10.06 11.41
C ALA A 83 0.73 10.62 12.39
N ARG A 84 1.57 11.55 11.93
CA ARG A 84 2.51 12.29 12.78
C ARG A 84 1.82 13.10 13.87
N ASP A 85 0.69 13.75 13.57
CA ASP A 85 -0.02 14.59 14.55
C ASP A 85 -0.65 13.69 15.62
N PHE A 86 -1.17 12.51 15.24
CA PHE A 86 -1.64 11.49 16.18
C PHE A 86 -0.50 11.00 17.09
N ALA A 87 0.63 10.57 16.52
CA ALA A 87 1.79 10.11 17.28
C ALA A 87 2.33 11.19 18.24
N ALA A 88 2.34 12.45 17.81
CA ALA A 88 2.77 13.57 18.63
C ALA A 88 1.81 13.85 19.80
N ARG A 89 0.48 13.85 19.56
CA ARG A 89 -0.54 14.04 20.61
C ARG A 89 -0.42 12.98 21.70
N HIS A 90 -0.26 11.72 21.32
CA HIS A 90 -0.12 10.60 22.26
C HIS A 90 1.33 10.35 22.73
N ARG A 91 2.29 11.20 22.35
CA ARG A 91 3.71 11.10 22.76
C ARG A 91 4.35 9.74 22.44
N LEU A 92 4.01 9.16 21.30
CA LEU A 92 4.52 7.85 20.87
C LEU A 92 6.00 7.86 20.46
N GLY A 93 6.59 9.05 20.28
CA GLY A 93 8.00 9.20 19.92
C GLY A 93 8.27 8.82 18.45
N LEU A 94 9.37 8.11 18.22
CA LEU A 94 9.79 7.68 16.88
C LEU A 94 9.08 6.38 16.49
N GLN A 95 8.80 6.23 15.19
CA GLN A 95 8.28 4.98 14.67
C GLN A 95 9.28 3.84 14.86
N LEU A 96 8.78 2.69 15.33
CA LEU A 96 9.55 1.48 15.55
C LEU A 96 9.84 0.74 14.24
N ALA A 97 8.84 0.69 13.35
CA ALA A 97 8.95 0.04 12.05
C ALA A 97 8.04 0.72 11.02
N MET A 98 8.38 0.55 9.74
CA MET A 98 7.57 1.04 8.63
C MET A 98 7.69 0.07 7.45
N ASN A 99 6.58 -0.15 6.78
CA ASN A 99 6.52 -0.87 5.51
C ASN A 99 5.52 -0.16 4.59
N PHE A 100 5.59 -0.43 3.29
CA PHE A 100 4.62 0.11 2.34
C PHE A 100 4.34 -0.86 1.20
N LEU A 101 3.19 -0.67 0.58
CA LEU A 101 2.83 -1.30 -0.68
C LEU A 101 2.32 -0.25 -1.66
N GLU A 102 2.37 -0.56 -2.94
CA GLU A 102 1.87 0.31 -4.01
C GLU A 102 0.59 -0.26 -4.58
N THR A 103 -0.39 0.61 -4.78
CA THR A 103 -1.70 0.29 -5.35
C THR A 103 -1.99 1.20 -6.52
N TRP A 104 -2.84 0.74 -7.42
CA TRP A 104 -3.09 1.37 -8.70
C TRP A 104 -4.58 1.55 -8.92
N ASP A 105 -4.96 2.58 -9.67
CA ASP A 105 -6.30 2.62 -10.24
C ASP A 105 -6.42 1.60 -11.39
N GLU A 106 -7.19 0.53 -11.18
CA GLU A 106 -7.41 -0.51 -12.19
C GLU A 106 -8.12 0.03 -13.45
N ALA A 107 -8.95 1.09 -13.32
CA ALA A 107 -9.59 1.71 -14.47
C ALA A 107 -8.60 2.40 -15.41
N ALA A 108 -7.39 2.70 -14.94
CA ALA A 108 -6.31 3.27 -15.73
C ALA A 108 -5.50 2.23 -16.54
N GLY A 109 -5.88 0.95 -16.46
CA GLY A 109 -5.18 -0.20 -17.03
C GLY A 109 -3.93 -0.58 -16.22
N PHE A 110 -3.58 -1.87 -16.19
CA PHE A 110 -2.28 -2.33 -15.66
C PHE A 110 -1.18 -1.87 -16.62
N ALA A 111 -0.74 -0.63 -16.49
CA ALA A 111 0.55 -0.23 -17.01
C ALA A 111 1.58 -0.85 -16.07
N ALA A 112 2.32 -1.86 -16.55
CA ALA A 112 3.41 -2.44 -15.80
C ALA A 112 4.29 -1.28 -15.29
N PRO A 113 4.53 -1.18 -13.96
CA PRO A 113 5.31 -0.10 -13.39
C PRO A 113 6.66 0.06 -14.10
N TRP A 114 7.26 1.25 -14.11
CA TRP A 114 8.53 1.46 -14.83
C TRP A 114 9.71 0.64 -14.29
N TRP A 115 9.60 0.06 -13.09
CA TRP A 115 10.53 -0.93 -12.53
C TRP A 115 10.13 -2.39 -12.80
N HIS A 116 9.01 -2.65 -13.47
CA HIS A 116 8.81 -3.92 -14.19
C HIS A 116 9.72 -3.91 -15.39
N VAL A 117 10.98 -4.20 -15.10
CA VAL A 117 11.95 -4.58 -16.09
C VAL A 117 11.46 -5.89 -16.71
N ASN A 118 11.10 -5.82 -17.98
CA ASN A 118 10.67 -7.00 -18.73
C ASN A 118 11.78 -7.52 -19.67
N ASP A 119 12.87 -6.76 -19.86
CA ASP A 119 14.03 -7.22 -20.60
C ASP A 119 14.94 -8.08 -19.71
N GLU A 120 15.44 -9.17 -20.28
CA GLU A 120 16.28 -10.13 -19.55
C GLU A 120 17.58 -9.51 -19.03
N GLU A 121 18.11 -8.51 -19.72
CA GLU A 121 19.37 -7.87 -19.37
C GLU A 121 19.25 -7.09 -18.08
N SER A 122 18.27 -6.19 -17.96
CA SER A 122 18.11 -5.43 -16.74
C SER A 122 17.54 -6.30 -15.61
N LEU A 123 16.78 -7.36 -15.90
CA LEU A 123 16.36 -8.35 -14.89
C LEU A 123 17.56 -9.11 -14.29
N ARG A 124 18.60 -9.38 -15.09
CA ARG A 124 19.86 -9.94 -14.58
C ARG A 124 20.61 -8.95 -13.68
N LEU A 125 20.54 -7.66 -14.00
CA LEU A 125 21.24 -6.61 -13.25
C LEU A 125 20.55 -6.25 -11.93
N VAL A 126 19.20 -6.16 -11.91
CA VAL A 126 18.45 -5.78 -10.71
C VAL A 126 17.79 -6.95 -9.98
N GLY A 127 17.78 -8.15 -10.57
CA GLY A 127 17.12 -9.32 -9.99
C GLY A 127 17.69 -9.76 -8.64
N HIS A 128 18.96 -9.43 -8.36
CA HIS A 128 19.57 -9.68 -7.05
C HIS A 128 19.12 -8.67 -5.96
N LEU A 129 18.45 -7.58 -6.34
CA LEU A 129 17.95 -6.53 -5.45
C LEU A 129 16.47 -6.69 -5.12
N ILE A 130 15.73 -7.54 -5.86
CA ILE A 130 14.29 -7.76 -5.68
C ILE A 130 14.10 -9.13 -5.02
N PRO A 131 13.90 -9.21 -3.70
CA PRO A 131 14.05 -10.49 -2.99
C PRO A 131 12.94 -11.51 -3.29
N HIS A 132 11.76 -11.11 -3.77
CA HIS A 132 10.64 -12.04 -3.93
C HIS A 132 9.72 -11.70 -5.11
N THR A 133 10.03 -12.22 -6.30
CA THR A 133 9.02 -12.54 -7.29
C THR A 133 9.21 -13.99 -7.72
N ILE A 134 8.38 -14.88 -7.17
CA ILE A 134 8.27 -16.25 -7.67
C ILE A 134 7.82 -16.14 -9.14
N ARG A 135 8.71 -16.48 -10.08
CA ARG A 135 8.35 -16.53 -11.50
C ARG A 135 7.35 -17.67 -11.70
N PRO A 136 6.19 -17.44 -12.34
CA PRO A 136 5.40 -18.56 -12.87
C PRO A 136 6.24 -19.28 -13.94
N PRO A 137 6.18 -20.62 -14.01
CA PRO A 137 6.94 -21.38 -14.99
C PRO A 137 6.48 -21.02 -16.41
N GLN A 138 7.44 -20.73 -17.29
CA GLN A 138 7.15 -20.45 -18.69
C GLN A 138 6.65 -21.73 -19.38
N SER A 139 5.44 -21.68 -19.94
CA SER A 139 4.99 -22.71 -20.88
C SER A 139 5.70 -22.48 -22.22
N SER A 140 6.61 -23.39 -22.58
CA SER A 140 7.24 -23.39 -23.91
C SER A 140 6.21 -23.82 -24.95
N SER A 141 5.72 -22.89 -25.77
CA SER A 141 5.03 -23.22 -27.02
C SER A 141 6.08 -23.60 -28.08
N ALA A 142 6.28 -24.91 -28.27
CA ALA A 142 7.06 -25.42 -29.39
C ALA A 142 6.27 -25.21 -30.69
N GLN A 143 6.64 -24.21 -31.50
CA GLN A 143 6.26 -24.14 -32.90
C GLN A 143 7.07 -25.16 -33.69
N GLY A 144 6.49 -26.34 -33.92
CA GLY A 144 6.99 -27.32 -34.88
C GLY A 144 6.43 -27.04 -36.26
N THR A 145 7.29 -26.58 -37.18
CA THR A 145 7.02 -26.50 -38.60
C THR A 145 7.01 -27.90 -39.21
N ALA A 146 5.86 -28.35 -39.72
CA ALA A 146 5.79 -29.55 -40.56
C ALA A 146 5.76 -29.12 -42.03
N LYS A 147 6.85 -29.44 -42.74
CA LYS A 147 6.97 -29.36 -44.19
C LYS A 147 6.09 -30.42 -44.86
N GLU A 148 5.49 -30.01 -45.95
CA GLU A 148 4.86 -30.80 -47.00
C GLU A 148 5.92 -31.64 -47.76
N GLU A 149 5.69 -32.94 -47.93
CA GLU A 149 6.22 -33.72 -49.07
C GLU A 149 5.50 -35.09 -49.21
N LEU A 150 4.93 -35.28 -50.41
CA LEU A 150 4.53 -36.50 -51.15
C LEU A 150 3.33 -37.34 -50.67
#